data_AF-C1BBU9-F1
#
_entry.id   AF-C1BBU9-F1
#
_cell.length_a   1.000
_cell.length_b   1.000
_cell.length_c   1.000
_cell.angle_alpha   90.00
_cell.angle_beta   90.00
_cell.angle_gamma   90.00
#
_symmetry.space_group_name_H-M   'P 1'
#
loop_
_entity.id
_entity.type
_entity.pdbx_description
1 polymer ?
#
loop_
_entity_poly.entity_id
_entity_poly.type
_entity_poly.pdbx_seq_one_letter_code
_entity_poly.pdbx_strand_id
1 'polypeptide(L)'
;MRRPVESAQYTAAAFVDVCRRHGIQLSRGRVGSSYDNALAESFFQGLKREWLHGRSWTSKSQARLDLFEWLSYFNRRRRHSALGYLTPVEFEQRLIASSTLSVAA
;
A
#
# COMPACT_ATOMS: atom_id res chain seq x y z
N MET A 1 -12.65 -25.18 -7.83
CA MET A 1 -12.10 -23.80 -7.82
C MET A 1 -10.66 -23.84 -8.30
N ARG A 2 -10.29 -23.02 -9.28
CA ARG A 2 -8.87 -22.83 -9.68
C ARG A 2 -8.14 -22.07 -8.58
N ARG A 3 -6.87 -22.41 -8.32
CA ARG A 3 -5.99 -21.63 -7.44
C ARG A 3 -5.92 -20.18 -7.97
N PRO A 4 -5.95 -19.16 -7.10
CA PRO A 4 -5.65 -17.79 -7.50
C PRO A 4 -4.30 -17.75 -8.21
N VAL A 5 -4.20 -17.01 -9.31
CA VAL A 5 -2.94 -16.80 -10.02
C VAL A 5 -2.09 -15.87 -9.15
N GLU A 6 -1.10 -16.42 -8.45
CA GLU A 6 -0.01 -15.61 -7.89
C GLU A 6 0.81 -15.06 -9.06
N SER A 7 1.08 -13.75 -9.08
CA SER A 7 1.95 -13.21 -10.11
C SER A 7 3.34 -13.80 -9.94
N ALA A 8 3.91 -14.32 -11.03
CA ALA A 8 5.24 -14.93 -11.02
C ALA A 8 6.34 -13.96 -10.54
N GLN A 9 6.05 -12.65 -10.51
CA GLN A 9 6.95 -11.61 -10.02
C GLN A 9 7.24 -11.75 -8.52
N TYR A 10 6.24 -12.03 -7.69
CA TYR A 10 6.43 -12.18 -6.23
C TYR A 10 7.02 -13.55 -5.84
N THR A 11 7.15 -14.46 -6.80
CA THR A 11 7.76 -15.78 -6.63
C THR A 11 9.10 -15.92 -7.35
N ALA A 12 9.47 -14.92 -8.16
CA ALA A 12 10.71 -14.91 -8.93
C ALA A 12 11.93 -14.94 -8.00
N ALA A 13 12.95 -15.72 -8.40
CA ALA A 13 14.19 -15.86 -7.63
C ALA A 13 14.84 -14.51 -7.32
N ALA A 14 14.87 -13.60 -8.31
CA ALA A 14 15.42 -12.25 -8.13
C ALA A 14 14.72 -11.46 -7.01
N PHE A 15 13.39 -11.59 -6.86
CA PHE A 15 12.64 -10.93 -5.80
C PHE A 15 12.94 -11.57 -4.43
N VAL A 16 12.95 -12.91 -4.37
CA VAL A 16 13.28 -13.65 -3.16
C VAL A 16 14.68 -13.31 -2.65
N ASP A 17 15.66 -13.19 -3.55
CA ASP A 17 17.03 -12.87 -3.19
C ASP A 17 17.19 -11.43 -2.67
N VAL A 18 16.43 -10.47 -3.21
CA VAL A 18 16.35 -9.11 -2.64
C VAL A 18 15.79 -9.17 -1.22
N CYS A 19 14.67 -9.86 -1.00
CA CYS A 19 14.07 -9.97 0.32
C CYS A 19 15.02 -10.61 1.33
N ARG A 20 15.69 -11.70 0.96
CA ARG A 20 16.71 -12.36 1.81
C ARG A 20 17.84 -11.41 2.18
N ARG A 21 18.39 -10.67 1.20
CA ARG A 21 19.47 -9.69 1.44
C ARG A 21 19.10 -8.59 2.43
N HIS A 22 17.82 -8.22 2.50
CA HIS A 22 17.32 -7.20 3.41
C HIS A 22 16.67 -7.76 4.68
N GLY A 23 16.77 -9.08 4.94
CA GLY A 23 16.14 -9.70 6.11
C GLY A 23 14.60 -9.65 6.10
N ILE A 24 13.99 -9.48 4.93
CA ILE A 24 12.55 -9.40 4.77
C ILE A 24 11.98 -10.82 4.69
N GLN A 25 11.16 -11.19 5.67
CA GLN A 25 10.43 -12.44 5.64
C GLN A 25 9.24 -12.34 4.67
N LEU A 26 9.30 -13.15 3.60
CA LEU A 26 8.17 -13.29 2.67
C LEU A 26 7.06 -14.10 3.33
N SER A 27 5.97 -13.42 3.71
CA SER A 27 4.72 -14.06 4.10
C SER A 27 3.76 -14.05 2.91
N ARG A 28 3.23 -15.21 2.55
CA ARG A 28 2.07 -15.30 1.65
C ARG A 28 0.90 -15.71 2.51
N GLY A 29 -0.14 -14.87 2.55
CA GLY A 29 -1.36 -15.14 3.31
C GLY A 29 -1.89 -16.54 2.99
N ARG A 30 -2.54 -17.18 3.96
CA ARG A 30 -3.18 -18.48 3.73
C ARG A 30 -4.16 -18.34 2.57
N VAL A 31 -4.20 -19.32 1.66
CA VAL A 31 -5.19 -19.35 0.58
C VAL A 31 -6.59 -19.18 1.19
N GLY A 32 -7.31 -18.13 0.76
CA GLY A 32 -8.64 -17.78 1.28
C GLY A 32 -8.66 -16.73 2.40
N SER A 33 -7.51 -16.22 2.86
CA SER A 33 -7.43 -15.04 3.74
C SER A 33 -7.44 -13.76 2.90
N SER A 34 -8.60 -13.11 2.78
CA SER A 34 -8.71 -11.81 2.09
C SER A 34 -8.32 -10.62 2.98
N TYR A 35 -8.30 -10.82 4.30
CA TYR A 35 -7.99 -9.77 5.27
C TYR A 35 -6.61 -9.13 5.04
N ASP A 36 -5.61 -9.94 4.71
CA ASP A 36 -4.24 -9.47 4.47
C ASP A 36 -4.15 -8.53 3.26
N ASN A 37 -5.07 -8.66 2.30
CA ASN A 37 -5.10 -7.85 1.08
C ASN A 37 -6.15 -6.72 1.11
N ALA A 38 -7.11 -6.76 2.04
CA ALA A 38 -8.25 -5.83 2.06
C ALA A 38 -7.84 -4.35 2.09
N LEU A 39 -6.76 -4.02 2.79
CA LEU A 39 -6.22 -2.65 2.83
C LEU A 39 -5.66 -2.23 1.46
N ALA A 40 -4.90 -3.11 0.80
CA ALA A 40 -4.36 -2.84 -0.53
C ALA A 40 -5.49 -2.71 -1.55
N GLU A 41 -6.51 -3.57 -1.49
CA GLU A 41 -7.70 -3.50 -2.35
C GLU A 41 -8.45 -2.18 -2.19
N SER A 42 -8.66 -1.75 -0.95
CA SER A 42 -9.33 -0.47 -0.64
C SER A 42 -8.55 0.73 -1.21
N PHE A 43 -7.22 0.70 -1.08
CA PHE A 43 -6.33 1.70 -1.69
C PHE A 43 -6.46 1.73 -3.21
N PHE A 44 -6.35 0.58 -3.88
CA PHE A 44 -6.43 0.50 -5.35
C PHE A 44 -7.82 0.85 -5.87
N GLN A 45 -8.87 0.54 -5.13
CA GLN A 45 -10.23 0.94 -5.48
C GLN A 45 -10.38 2.47 -5.45
N GLY A 46 -9.87 3.13 -4.40
CA GLY A 46 -9.84 4.59 -4.30
C GLY A 46 -9.06 5.22 -5.45
N LEU A 47 -7.85 4.70 -5.72
CA LEU A 47 -7.01 5.16 -6.82
C LEU A 47 -7.74 5.06 -8.17
N LYS A 48 -8.33 3.91 -8.49
CA LYS A 48 -9.01 3.71 -9.76
C LYS A 48 -10.23 4.62 -9.90
N ARG A 49 -11.02 4.74 -8.84
CA ARG A 49 -12.26 5.54 -8.86
C ARG A 49 -12.00 7.03 -8.98
N GLU A 50 -11.00 7.54 -8.27
CA GLU A 50 -10.81 8.99 -8.10
C GLU A 50 -9.72 9.56 -9.02
N TRP A 51 -8.71 8.76 -9.34
CA TRP A 51 -7.59 9.19 -10.17
C TRP A 51 -7.65 8.63 -11.59
N LEU A 52 -7.91 7.33 -11.76
CA LEU A 52 -7.88 6.71 -13.09
C LEU A 52 -9.13 7.02 -13.93
N HIS A 53 -10.30 7.11 -13.30
CA HIS A 53 -11.56 7.23 -14.00
C HIS A 53 -11.66 8.53 -14.81
N GLY A 54 -11.93 8.39 -16.12
CA GLY A 54 -12.16 9.53 -17.03
C GLY A 54 -10.91 10.32 -17.40
N ARG A 55 -9.71 9.86 -17.01
CA ARG A 55 -8.44 10.52 -17.36
C ARG A 55 -7.72 9.82 -18.49
N SER A 56 -7.04 10.61 -19.31
CA SER A 56 -6.06 10.16 -20.29
C SER A 56 -4.82 11.04 -20.19
N TRP A 57 -3.67 10.49 -20.56
CA TRP A 57 -2.39 11.19 -20.51
C TRP A 57 -1.68 11.08 -21.84
N THR A 58 -1.07 12.18 -22.25
CA THR A 58 -0.24 12.23 -23.47
C THR A 58 1.13 11.58 -23.26
N SER A 59 1.60 11.45 -22.01
CA SER A 59 2.88 10.82 -21.68
C SER A 59 2.86 10.07 -20.34
N LYS A 60 3.76 9.10 -20.21
CA LYS A 60 4.00 8.39 -18.95
C LYS A 60 4.48 9.34 -17.84
N SER A 61 5.28 10.35 -18.18
CA SER A 61 5.79 11.32 -17.21
C SER A 61 4.66 12.15 -16.60
N GLN A 62 3.71 12.59 -17.42
CA GLN A 62 2.52 13.30 -16.92
C GLN A 62 1.71 12.41 -15.98
N ALA A 63 1.42 11.17 -16.39
CA ALA A 63 0.70 10.22 -15.55
C ALA A 63 1.40 9.99 -14.20
N ARG A 64 2.74 9.92 -14.17
CA ARG A 64 3.51 9.76 -12.94
C ARG A 64 3.39 10.97 -12.02
N LEU A 65 3.42 12.19 -12.57
CA LEU A 65 3.29 13.42 -11.79
C LEU A 65 1.89 13.52 -11.16
N ASP A 66 0.85 13.32 -11.96
CA ASP A 66 -0.53 13.34 -11.49
C ASP A 66 -0.78 12.25 -10.43
N LEU A 67 -0.19 11.07 -10.62
CA LEU A 67 -0.27 9.98 -9.64
C LEU A 67 0.40 10.38 -8.33
N PHE A 68 1.56 11.03 -8.40
CA PHE A 68 2.28 11.51 -7.23
C PHE A 68 1.48 12.57 -6.46
N GLU A 69 0.80 13.47 -7.16
CA GLU A 69 -0.11 14.43 -6.55
C GLU A 69 -1.26 13.73 -5.82
N TRP A 70 -1.91 12.75 -6.47
CA TRP A 70 -2.98 11.98 -5.82
C TRP A 70 -2.48 11.19 -4.60
N LEU A 71 -1.30 10.58 -4.68
CA LEU A 71 -0.67 9.88 -3.55
C LEU A 71 -0.37 10.85 -2.40
N SER A 72 0.11 12.05 -2.71
CA SER A 72 0.38 13.09 -1.70
C SER A 72 -0.91 13.52 -1.01
N TYR A 73 -2.00 13.69 -1.75
CA TYR A 73 -3.33 13.92 -1.19
C TYR A 73 -3.79 12.76 -0.30
N PHE A 74 -3.71 11.52 -0.81
CA PHE A 74 -4.14 10.32 -0.09
C PHE A 74 -3.43 10.15 1.26
N ASN A 75 -2.11 10.38 1.28
CA ASN A 75 -1.28 10.15 2.47
C ASN A 75 -1.26 11.32 3.46
N ARG A 76 -1.45 12.56 3.00
CA ARG A 76 -1.20 13.76 3.83
C ARG A 76 -2.43 14.62 4.08
N ARG A 77 -3.53 14.40 3.36
CA ARG A 77 -4.72 15.26 3.44
C ARG A 77 -6.02 14.48 3.59
N ARG A 78 -6.13 13.30 2.98
CA ARG A 78 -7.32 12.45 3.09
C ARG A 78 -7.37 11.77 4.45
N ARG A 79 -8.47 12.01 5.18
CA ARG A 79 -8.79 11.31 6.43
C ARG A 79 -9.46 9.97 6.14
N HIS A 80 -9.11 8.94 6.89
CA HIS A 80 -9.65 7.59 6.73
C HIS A 80 -10.36 7.15 8.01
N SER A 81 -11.61 6.71 7.89
CA SER A 81 -12.40 6.25 9.05
C SER A 81 -11.74 5.06 9.76
N ALA A 82 -11.12 4.15 9.00
CA ALA A 82 -10.35 3.03 9.54
C ALA A 82 -9.14 3.45 10.40
N LEU A 83 -8.66 4.70 10.24
CA LEU A 83 -7.55 5.28 11.02
C LEU A 83 -8.04 6.26 12.09
N GLY A 84 -9.32 6.18 12.49
CA GLY A 84 -9.90 7.13 13.46
C GLY A 84 -10.00 8.56 12.90
N TYR A 85 -10.27 8.69 11.60
CA TYR A 85 -10.30 9.96 10.87
C TYR A 85 -8.97 10.73 10.85
N LEU A 86 -7.86 10.02 10.95
CA LEU A 86 -6.52 10.55 10.68
C LEU A 86 -6.10 10.34 9.23
N THR A 87 -5.13 11.12 8.78
CA THR A 87 -4.38 10.81 7.55
C THR A 87 -3.38 9.68 7.82
N PRO A 88 -2.94 8.93 6.78
CA PRO A 88 -1.94 7.88 6.95
C PRO A 88 -0.65 8.38 7.63
N VAL A 89 -0.17 9.57 7.23
CA VAL A 89 1.02 10.18 7.85
C VAL A 89 0.81 10.51 9.33
N GLU A 90 -0.33 11.12 9.69
CA GLU A 90 -0.63 11.41 11.10
C GLU A 90 -0.76 10.13 11.93
N PHE A 91 -1.36 9.09 11.36
CA PHE A 91 -1.51 7.80 12.02
C PHE A 91 -0.15 7.14 12.28
N GLU A 92 0.74 7.09 11.28
CA GLU A 92 2.10 6.57 11.45
C GLU A 92 2.90 7.38 12.47
N GLN A 93 2.82 8.71 12.43
CA GLN A 93 3.50 9.58 13.40
C GLN A 93 3.08 9.28 14.84
N ARG A 94 1.77 9.05 15.08
CA ARG A 94 1.26 8.67 16.41
C ARG A 94 1.71 7.29 16.84
N LEU A 95 1.73 6.32 15.92
CA LEU A 95 2.23 4.98 16.20
C LEU A 95 3.71 4.99 16.60
N ILE A 96 4.55 5.72 15.85
CA ILE A 96 5.98 5.85 16.14
C ILE A 96 6.23 6.54 17.49
N ALA A 97 5.48 7.61 17.78
CA ALA A 97 5.58 8.29 19.06
C ALA A 97 5.19 7.37 20.23
N SER A 98 4.10 6.61 20.08
CA SER A 98 3.63 5.66 21.08
C SER A 98 4.60 4.50 21.29
N SER A 99 5.21 3.95 20.23
CA SER A 99 6.17 2.86 20.36
C SER A 99 7.48 3.33 21.00
N THR A 100 7.94 4.55 20.69
CA THR A 100 9.13 5.14 21.32
C THR A 100 8.93 5.33 22.82
N LEU A 101 7.75 5.80 23.24
CA LEU A 101 7.41 5.95 24.66
C LEU A 101 7.36 4.60 25.41
N SER A 102 6.94 3.53 24.75
CA SER A 102 6.91 2.18 25.33
C SER A 102 8.29 1.53 25.50
N VAL A 103 9.30 1.97 24.74
CA VAL A 103 10.67 1.43 24.83
C VAL A 103 11.51 2.21 25.85
N ALA A 104 11.14 3.46 26.13
CA ALA A 104 11.82 4.33 27.09
C ALA A 104 11.29 4.23 28.54
N ALA A 105 10.19 3.50 28.77
CA ALA A 105 9.58 3.25 30.08
C ALA A 105 9.90 1.83 30.58
#